data_AF-Q4WDD3-F1
#
_entry.id   AF-Q4WDD3-F1
#
_cell.length_a   1.000
_cell.length_b   1.000
_cell.length_c   1.000
_cell.angle_alpha   90.00
_cell.angle_beta   90.00
_cell.angle_gamma   90.00
#
_symmetry.space_group_name_H-M   'P 1'
#
loop_
_entity.id
_entity.type
_entity.pdbx_description
1 polymer ?
#
loop_
_entity_poly.entity_id
_entity_poly.type
_entity_poly.pdbx_seq_one_letter_code
_entity_poly.pdbx_strand_id
1 'polypeptide(L)'
;MSNLRLCFPPMEGQVNCMHSKLMLLFHPGYLRIVAPTANLTPYDWGEMGGVMENSAFLIDLPRKVATTSVGSKTVFEEELVYFLRASTLQENIISRLDEFDFSPTSHIMLVHTIGGSHTGNTWRRTGYCGLGRAVNALGLRTSKPINIDFVASSVGSLTDEFLRSIYLASKGDGGTTDFTLRTSKTFSARNPNDKDQLIHKNTAEEWKDRFRVYFPSQTTIEQSRGGPDCAGTICFQSKWYEGPKFPRHVLRDCKSRRPGLLMHNKVALPPSAEVIS
;
A
#
# COMPACT_ATOMS: atom_id res chain seq x y z
N MET A 1 -15.21 -9.23 -29.82
CA MET A 1 -14.54 -9.28 -28.51
C MET A 1 -14.17 -10.72 -28.11
N SER A 2 -13.53 -11.52 -28.98
CA SER A 2 -13.22 -12.92 -28.66
C SER A 2 -12.06 -13.10 -27.67
N ASN A 3 -11.27 -12.04 -27.45
CA ASN A 3 -10.03 -12.08 -26.67
C ASN A 3 -10.12 -11.29 -25.35
N LEU A 4 -11.33 -10.84 -24.96
CA LEU A 4 -11.55 -10.11 -23.71
C LEU A 4 -12.38 -10.99 -22.77
N ARG A 5 -11.86 -11.19 -21.56
CA ARG A 5 -12.58 -11.85 -20.47
C ARG A 5 -12.62 -10.92 -19.27
N LEU A 6 -13.81 -10.76 -18.71
CA LEU A 6 -14.02 -9.98 -17.50
C LEU A 6 -13.92 -10.88 -16.27
N CYS A 7 -13.29 -10.36 -15.22
CA CYS A 7 -13.20 -10.97 -13.90
C CYS A 7 -13.68 -9.93 -12.89
N PHE A 8 -14.71 -10.27 -12.12
CA PHE A 8 -15.29 -9.40 -11.12
C PHE A 8 -14.89 -9.94 -9.74
N PRO A 9 -14.02 -9.25 -9.00
CA PRO A 9 -13.65 -9.70 -7.67
C PRO A 9 -14.85 -9.61 -6.72
N PRO A 10 -14.85 -10.37 -5.60
CA PRO A 10 -15.90 -10.26 -4.60
C PRO A 10 -16.00 -8.84 -4.03
N MET A 11 -17.19 -8.26 -4.07
CA MET A 11 -17.49 -6.89 -3.62
C MET A 11 -18.60 -6.85 -2.55
N GLU A 12 -18.86 -7.98 -1.87
CA GLU A 12 -19.96 -8.10 -0.92
C GLU A 12 -19.68 -7.42 0.43
N GLY A 13 -20.75 -7.08 1.15
CA GLY A 13 -20.67 -6.55 2.51
C GLY A 13 -20.08 -5.14 2.58
N GLN A 14 -18.92 -5.00 3.21
CA GLN A 14 -18.28 -3.70 3.50
C GLN A 14 -17.25 -3.26 2.43
N VAL A 15 -17.21 -3.95 1.28
CA VAL A 15 -16.22 -3.69 0.23
C VAL A 15 -16.75 -2.62 -0.73
N ASN A 16 -16.21 -1.41 -0.62
CA ASN A 16 -16.70 -0.26 -1.39
C ASN A 16 -15.96 -0.04 -2.72
N CYS A 17 -14.76 -0.62 -2.90
CA CYS A 17 -13.94 -0.38 -4.09
C CYS A 17 -12.92 -1.49 -4.36
N MET A 18 -12.77 -1.88 -5.62
CA MET A 18 -11.59 -2.58 -6.14
C MET A 18 -10.61 -1.51 -6.62
N HIS A 19 -9.64 -1.14 -5.76
CA HIS A 19 -8.72 -0.04 -6.06
C HIS A 19 -7.35 -0.53 -6.60
N SER A 20 -7.13 -1.83 -6.63
CA SER A 20 -5.88 -2.45 -7.09
C SER A 20 -5.66 -2.22 -8.58
N LYS A 21 -4.41 -1.90 -8.93
CA LYS A 21 -3.96 -1.70 -10.31
C LYS A 21 -2.75 -2.60 -10.50
N LEU A 22 -2.93 -3.66 -11.29
CA LEU A 22 -1.94 -4.71 -11.49
C LEU A 22 -2.04 -5.19 -12.93
N MET A 23 -0.89 -5.32 -13.60
CA MET A 23 -0.79 -5.92 -14.92
C MET A 23 0.13 -7.13 -14.84
N LEU A 24 -0.34 -8.26 -15.36
CA LEU A 24 0.46 -9.48 -15.58
C LEU A 24 0.58 -9.67 -17.08
N LEU A 25 1.74 -9.33 -17.64
CA LEU A 25 1.99 -9.32 -19.07
C LEU A 25 2.89 -10.51 -19.44
N PHE A 26 2.28 -11.55 -20.01
CA PHE A 26 2.96 -12.79 -20.37
C PHE A 26 3.60 -12.67 -21.76
N HIS A 27 4.93 -12.64 -21.82
CA HIS A 27 5.71 -12.65 -23.06
C HIS A 27 6.36 -14.04 -23.28
N PRO A 28 6.83 -14.37 -24.50
CA PRO A 28 7.43 -15.68 -24.78
C PRO A 28 8.62 -16.05 -23.88
N GLY A 29 9.43 -15.05 -23.48
CA GLY A 29 10.63 -15.27 -22.67
C GLY A 29 10.56 -14.77 -21.23
N TYR A 30 9.52 -14.00 -20.86
CA TYR A 30 9.42 -13.39 -19.53
C TYR A 30 7.98 -13.04 -19.16
N LEU A 31 7.73 -12.90 -17.86
CA LEU A 31 6.53 -12.31 -17.30
C LEU A 31 6.89 -10.92 -16.81
N ARG A 32 6.20 -9.89 -17.31
CA ARG A 32 6.29 -8.54 -16.76
C ARG A 32 5.17 -8.30 -15.78
N ILE A 33 5.53 -7.99 -14.55
CA ILE A 33 4.60 -7.58 -13.50
C ILE A 33 4.70 -6.06 -13.37
N VAL A 34 3.56 -5.37 -13.49
CA VAL A 34 3.47 -3.93 -13.32
C VAL A 34 2.44 -3.58 -12.27
N ALA A 35 2.81 -2.77 -11.28
CA ALA A 35 1.90 -2.17 -10.31
C ALA A 35 1.89 -0.64 -10.50
N PRO A 36 1.02 -0.12 -11.39
CA PRO A 36 0.87 1.32 -11.59
C PRO A 36 -0.06 1.94 -10.54
N THR A 37 0.02 3.26 -10.41
CA THR A 37 -0.92 4.06 -9.60
C THR A 37 -2.06 4.68 -10.42
N ALA A 38 -1.89 4.71 -11.75
CA ALA A 38 -2.85 5.18 -12.74
C ALA A 38 -4.01 4.21 -12.97
N ASN A 39 -5.23 4.73 -13.16
CA ASN A 39 -6.31 4.00 -13.81
C ASN A 39 -6.05 3.90 -15.33
N LEU A 40 -6.72 2.98 -16.02
CA LEU A 40 -6.61 2.85 -17.48
C LEU A 40 -7.47 3.90 -18.21
N THR A 41 -7.12 5.18 -18.05
CA THR A 41 -7.79 6.31 -18.73
C THR A 41 -6.74 7.30 -19.27
N PRO A 42 -6.97 7.94 -20.43
CA PRO A 42 -6.01 8.89 -21.03
C PRO A 42 -5.51 9.98 -20.05
N TYR A 43 -6.41 10.44 -19.19
CA TYR A 43 -6.16 11.43 -18.16
C TYR A 43 -5.02 11.03 -17.20
N ASP A 44 -5.05 9.82 -16.63
CA ASP A 44 -4.04 9.36 -15.66
C ASP A 44 -2.68 9.05 -16.30
N TRP A 45 -2.64 8.86 -17.62
CA TRP A 45 -1.43 8.56 -18.40
C TRP A 45 -0.86 9.80 -19.12
N GLY A 46 -1.38 10.99 -18.82
CA GLY A 46 -0.83 12.26 -19.28
C GLY A 46 -1.22 12.65 -20.70
N GLU A 47 -2.15 11.93 -21.35
CA GLU A 47 -2.61 12.23 -22.70
C GLU A 47 -3.37 13.58 -22.79
N MET A 48 -3.81 14.12 -21.64
CA MET A 48 -4.39 15.47 -21.53
C MET A 48 -3.32 16.56 -21.35
N GLY A 49 -2.21 16.49 -22.08
CA GLY A 49 -1.14 17.48 -22.00
C GLY A 49 -0.35 17.46 -20.68
N GLY A 50 -0.30 16.32 -19.99
CA GLY A 50 0.51 16.11 -18.78
C GLY A 50 0.05 16.93 -17.57
N VAL A 51 -1.21 16.77 -17.16
CA VAL A 51 -1.78 17.41 -15.96
C VAL A 51 -1.62 16.58 -14.67
N MET A 52 -1.40 15.27 -14.83
CA MET A 52 -1.31 14.31 -13.72
C MET A 52 -0.04 13.48 -13.84
N GLU A 53 0.65 13.26 -12.72
CA GLU A 53 1.71 12.27 -12.61
C GLU A 53 1.28 11.04 -11.81
N ASN A 54 1.74 9.89 -12.30
CA ASN A 54 1.59 8.59 -11.67
C ASN A 54 2.97 7.91 -11.64
N SER A 55 3.09 6.90 -10.79
CA SER A 55 4.26 6.02 -10.69
C SER A 55 3.87 4.59 -11.04
N ALA A 56 4.83 3.79 -11.52
CA ALA A 56 4.67 2.37 -11.74
C ALA A 56 5.91 1.61 -11.25
N PHE A 57 5.68 0.57 -10.45
CA PHE A 57 6.68 -0.48 -10.21
C PHE A 57 6.62 -1.48 -11.37
N LEU A 58 7.78 -1.94 -11.84
CA LEU A 58 7.90 -2.90 -12.93
C LEU A 58 9.03 -3.88 -12.64
N ILE A 59 8.78 -5.16 -12.85
CA ILE A 59 9.80 -6.21 -12.83
C ILE A 59 9.53 -7.24 -13.93
N ASP A 60 10.60 -7.64 -14.62
CA ASP A 60 10.57 -8.71 -15.62
C ASP A 60 11.16 -9.98 -15.01
N LEU A 61 10.39 -11.06 -15.04
CA LEU A 61 10.74 -12.37 -14.50
C LEU A 61 11.01 -13.33 -15.65
N PRO A 62 12.20 -13.93 -15.78
CA PRO A 62 12.52 -14.79 -16.89
C PRO A 62 11.70 -16.08 -16.85
N ARG A 63 11.41 -16.65 -18.01
CA ARG A 63 10.79 -17.98 -18.10
C ARG A 63 11.78 -19.04 -17.61
N LYS A 64 11.31 -20.02 -16.84
CA LYS A 64 12.13 -21.14 -16.37
C LYS A 64 12.63 -21.97 -17.55
N VAL A 65 13.86 -22.47 -17.43
CA VAL A 65 14.41 -23.47 -18.35
C VAL A 65 13.97 -24.85 -17.86
N ALA A 66 13.75 -25.81 -18.76
CA ALA A 66 13.22 -27.14 -18.43
C ALA A 66 14.05 -27.93 -17.39
N THR A 67 15.30 -27.52 -17.16
CA THR A 67 16.24 -28.14 -16.20
C THR A 67 16.35 -27.41 -14.86
N THR A 68 15.64 -26.30 -14.66
CA THR A 68 15.65 -25.59 -13.38
C THR A 68 14.87 -26.41 -12.35
N SER A 69 15.53 -26.81 -11.26
CA SER A 69 14.88 -27.46 -10.12
C SER A 69 13.75 -26.59 -9.57
N VAL A 70 12.72 -27.23 -9.00
CA VAL A 70 11.64 -26.52 -8.29
C VAL A 70 12.25 -25.87 -7.04
N GLY A 71 12.70 -24.62 -7.17
CA GLY A 71 13.08 -23.79 -6.03
C GLY A 71 11.88 -23.48 -5.14
N SER A 72 12.14 -23.11 -3.88
CA SER A 72 11.11 -22.59 -2.99
C SER A 72 10.48 -21.32 -3.58
N LYS A 73 9.15 -21.21 -3.52
CA LYS A 73 8.44 -19.97 -3.91
C LYS A 73 8.93 -18.80 -3.07
N THR A 74 9.09 -17.64 -3.68
CA THR A 74 9.39 -16.43 -2.90
C THR A 74 8.14 -15.95 -2.18
N VAL A 75 8.29 -15.23 -1.07
CA VAL A 75 7.15 -14.65 -0.34
C VAL A 75 6.32 -13.71 -1.23
N PHE A 76 6.98 -12.99 -2.15
CA PHE A 76 6.30 -12.19 -3.17
C PHE A 76 5.38 -13.03 -4.05
N GLU A 77 5.86 -14.17 -4.58
CA GLU A 77 5.08 -15.09 -5.40
C GLU A 77 3.88 -15.64 -4.62
N GLU A 78 4.11 -16.05 -3.36
CA GLU A 78 3.06 -16.58 -2.49
C GLU A 78 1.95 -15.56 -2.21
N GLU A 79 2.31 -14.31 -1.94
CA GLU A 79 1.34 -13.23 -1.70
C GLU A 79 0.64 -12.79 -3.00
N LEU A 80 1.33 -12.81 -4.13
CA LEU A 80 0.73 -12.54 -5.44
C LEU A 80 -0.34 -13.59 -5.76
N VAL A 81 0.00 -14.88 -5.68
CA VAL A 81 -0.95 -15.97 -5.91
C VAL A 81 -2.13 -15.88 -4.95
N TYR A 82 -1.89 -15.59 -3.67
CA TYR A 82 -2.95 -15.42 -2.68
C TYR A 82 -3.91 -14.27 -3.05
N PHE A 83 -3.38 -13.11 -3.44
CA PHE A 83 -4.17 -11.96 -3.87
C PHE A 83 -4.98 -12.25 -5.14
N LEU A 84 -4.39 -12.92 -6.14
CA LEU A 84 -5.08 -13.26 -7.39
C LEU A 84 -6.23 -14.25 -7.17
N ARG A 85 -6.03 -15.25 -6.31
CA ARG A 85 -7.09 -16.19 -5.90
C ARG A 85 -8.23 -15.49 -5.16
N ALA A 86 -7.89 -14.61 -4.23
CA ALA A 86 -8.89 -13.81 -3.51
C ALA A 86 -9.67 -12.87 -4.46
N SER A 87 -9.04 -12.43 -5.55
CA SER A 87 -9.67 -11.65 -6.62
C SER A 87 -10.44 -12.50 -7.62
N THR A 88 -10.60 -13.80 -7.37
CA THR A 88 -11.29 -14.79 -8.22
C THR A 88 -10.77 -14.88 -9.66
N LEU A 89 -9.48 -14.56 -9.85
CA LEU A 89 -8.82 -14.79 -11.14
C LEU A 89 -8.75 -16.30 -11.39
N GLN A 90 -8.95 -16.71 -12.65
CA GLN A 90 -9.01 -18.12 -12.99
C GLN A 90 -7.68 -18.85 -12.73
N GLU A 91 -7.76 -20.06 -12.15
CA GLU A 91 -6.59 -20.87 -11.81
C GLU A 91 -5.70 -21.18 -13.02
N ASN A 92 -6.25 -21.34 -14.23
CA ASN A 92 -5.44 -21.59 -15.43
C ASN A 92 -4.56 -20.39 -15.83
N ILE A 93 -4.86 -19.17 -15.36
CA ILE A 93 -4.01 -17.99 -15.53
C ILE A 93 -2.98 -17.95 -14.39
N ILE A 94 -3.42 -18.23 -13.16
CA ILE A 94 -2.55 -18.26 -11.97
C ILE A 94 -1.46 -19.34 -12.11
N SER A 95 -1.81 -20.52 -12.62
CA SER A 95 -0.87 -21.62 -12.85
C SER A 95 0.23 -21.28 -13.85
N ARG A 96 0.01 -20.32 -14.76
CA ARG A 96 1.07 -19.86 -15.68
C ARG A 96 2.19 -19.12 -14.98
N LEU A 97 1.98 -18.62 -13.76
CA LEU A 97 3.05 -18.01 -12.96
C LEU A 97 4.14 -19.04 -12.64
N ASP A 98 3.80 -20.32 -12.52
CA ASP A 98 4.77 -21.39 -12.24
C ASP A 98 5.79 -21.57 -13.39
N GLU A 99 5.50 -21.05 -14.60
CA GLU A 99 6.41 -21.06 -15.75
C GLU A 99 7.57 -20.05 -15.63
N PHE A 100 7.53 -19.12 -14.66
CA PHE A 100 8.51 -18.03 -14.54
C PHE A 100 9.30 -18.12 -13.24
N ASP A 101 10.55 -17.63 -13.27
CA ASP A 101 11.44 -17.60 -12.11
C ASP A 101 11.21 -16.33 -11.27
N PHE A 102 10.70 -16.52 -10.06
CA PHE A 102 10.47 -15.46 -9.08
C PHE A 102 11.69 -15.19 -8.18
N SER A 103 12.83 -15.87 -8.35
CA SER A 103 14.05 -15.61 -7.58
C SER A 103 14.49 -14.12 -7.56
N PRO A 104 14.28 -13.30 -8.62
CA PRO A 104 14.57 -11.87 -8.59
C PRO A 104 13.72 -11.08 -7.59
N THR A 105 12.59 -11.60 -7.12
CA THR A 105 11.73 -10.93 -6.13
C THR A 105 12.08 -11.27 -4.68
N SER A 106 13.18 -12.00 -4.43
CA SER A 106 13.58 -12.44 -3.07
C SER A 106 13.78 -11.29 -2.07
N HIS A 107 14.07 -10.08 -2.56
CA HIS A 107 14.28 -8.87 -1.78
C HIS A 107 13.08 -7.89 -1.82
N ILE A 108 11.95 -8.33 -2.39
CA ILE A 108 10.75 -7.51 -2.59
C ILE A 108 9.57 -8.23 -1.93
N MET A 109 8.69 -7.48 -1.28
CA MET A 109 7.45 -8.01 -0.71
C MET A 109 6.25 -7.39 -1.39
N LEU A 110 5.23 -8.18 -1.66
CA LEU A 110 3.94 -7.70 -2.11
C LEU A 110 3.02 -7.47 -0.91
N VAL A 111 2.61 -6.23 -0.68
CA VAL A 111 1.57 -5.89 0.29
C VAL A 111 0.27 -5.63 -0.47
N HIS A 112 -0.79 -6.33 -0.09
CA HIS A 112 -2.12 -6.19 -0.69
C HIS A 112 -3.19 -5.95 0.38
N THR A 113 -4.34 -5.43 -0.05
CA THR A 113 -5.55 -5.29 0.75
C THR A 113 -6.67 -6.03 0.06
N ILE A 114 -7.23 -7.04 0.72
CA ILE A 114 -8.39 -7.81 0.27
C ILE A 114 -9.59 -7.35 1.10
N GLY A 115 -10.69 -6.99 0.44
CA GLY A 115 -11.92 -6.56 1.12
C GLY A 115 -12.57 -7.67 1.95
N GLY A 116 -13.36 -7.27 2.95
CA GLY A 116 -14.13 -8.18 3.79
C GLY A 116 -13.50 -8.48 5.16
N SER A 117 -14.15 -9.36 5.90
CA SER A 117 -13.72 -9.78 7.25
C SER A 117 -12.75 -10.95 7.15
N HIS A 118 -11.58 -10.82 7.79
CA HIS A 118 -10.53 -11.84 7.79
C HIS A 118 -10.39 -12.44 9.20
N THR A 119 -10.50 -13.76 9.34
CA THR A 119 -10.48 -14.48 10.62
C THR A 119 -9.36 -15.53 10.68
N GLY A 120 -9.14 -16.13 11.86
CA GLY A 120 -8.09 -17.14 12.02
C GLY A 120 -6.69 -16.55 11.80
N ASN A 121 -5.97 -17.03 10.80
CA ASN A 121 -4.63 -16.53 10.46
C ASN A 121 -4.62 -15.60 9.23
N THR A 122 -5.72 -15.46 8.49
CA THR A 122 -5.75 -14.69 7.24
C THR A 122 -5.65 -13.18 7.47
N TRP A 123 -6.14 -12.69 8.62
CA TRP A 123 -6.02 -11.28 8.99
C TRP A 123 -4.57 -10.79 9.07
N ARG A 124 -3.61 -11.69 9.31
CA ARG A 124 -2.18 -11.37 9.36
C ARG A 124 -1.56 -11.15 7.98
N ARG A 125 -2.26 -11.50 6.88
CA ARG A 125 -1.71 -11.47 5.52
C ARG A 125 -1.99 -10.18 4.75
N THR A 126 -3.03 -9.44 5.11
CA THR A 126 -3.56 -8.35 4.28
C THR A 126 -3.66 -7.04 5.07
N GLY A 127 -3.74 -5.91 4.36
CA GLY A 127 -3.78 -4.59 4.97
C GLY A 127 -2.53 -4.27 5.79
N TYR A 128 -2.68 -3.46 6.85
CA TYR A 128 -1.54 -3.03 7.66
C TYR A 128 -0.87 -4.18 8.43
N CYS A 129 -1.60 -5.23 8.77
CA CYS A 129 -1.00 -6.44 9.36
C CYS A 129 -0.07 -7.13 8.35
N GLY A 130 -0.49 -7.21 7.08
CA GLY A 130 0.33 -7.68 5.97
C GLY A 130 1.58 -6.83 5.74
N LEU A 131 1.47 -5.50 5.87
CA LEU A 131 2.61 -4.59 5.84
C LEU A 131 3.63 -4.92 6.93
N GLY A 132 3.19 -5.06 8.18
CA GLY A 132 4.07 -5.43 9.28
C GLY A 132 4.75 -6.78 9.08
N ARG A 133 4.03 -7.76 8.54
CA ARG A 133 4.59 -9.05 8.18
C ARG A 133 5.65 -8.93 7.08
N ALA A 134 5.40 -8.10 6.06
CA ALA A 134 6.34 -7.86 4.97
C ALA A 134 7.63 -7.18 5.46
N VAL A 135 7.52 -6.14 6.29
CA VAL A 135 8.69 -5.46 6.90
C VAL A 135 9.52 -6.45 7.73
N ASN A 136 8.85 -7.31 8.52
CA ASN A 136 9.54 -8.34 9.29
C ASN A 136 10.21 -9.40 8.41
N ALA A 137 9.55 -9.84 7.33
CA ALA A 137 10.09 -10.83 6.39
C ALA A 137 11.33 -10.31 5.64
N LEU A 138 11.45 -9.00 5.44
CA LEU A 138 12.64 -8.35 4.89
C LEU A 138 13.77 -8.17 5.93
N GLY A 139 13.56 -8.59 7.19
CA GLY A 139 14.52 -8.37 8.27
C GLY A 139 14.63 -6.91 8.72
N LEU A 140 13.62 -6.08 8.40
CA LEU A 140 13.63 -4.63 8.66
C LEU A 140 12.90 -4.24 9.95
N ARG A 141 12.47 -5.23 10.75
CA ARG A 141 11.78 -4.98 12.02
C ARG A 141 12.66 -4.17 12.96
N THR A 142 12.10 -3.13 13.59
CA THR A 142 12.86 -2.24 14.46
C THR A 142 12.06 -1.76 15.67
N SER A 143 12.72 -1.68 16.82
CA SER A 143 12.19 -0.99 18.01
C SER A 143 12.44 0.52 17.96
N LYS A 144 13.44 0.97 17.19
CA LYS A 144 13.83 2.38 17.07
C LYS A 144 12.70 3.21 16.44
N PRO A 145 12.54 4.48 16.83
CA PRO A 145 11.63 5.38 16.12
C PRO A 145 11.99 5.48 14.64
N ILE A 146 10.96 5.54 13.80
CA ILE A 146 11.10 5.80 12.37
C ILE A 146 10.35 7.08 12.03
N ASN A 147 10.61 7.66 10.87
CA ASN A 147 9.77 8.71 10.33
C ASN A 147 9.08 8.16 9.07
N ILE A 148 7.89 8.65 8.75
CA ILE A 148 7.09 8.22 7.60
C ILE A 148 6.54 9.45 6.90
N ASP A 149 6.89 9.59 5.63
CA ASP A 149 6.30 10.55 4.72
C ASP A 149 5.37 9.80 3.76
N PHE A 150 4.07 10.07 3.85
CA PHE A 150 3.03 9.40 3.08
C PHE A 150 2.41 10.37 2.07
N VAL A 151 2.70 10.19 0.79
CA VAL A 151 2.05 10.91 -0.31
C VAL A 151 0.71 10.26 -0.61
N ALA A 152 -0.36 11.04 -0.60
CA ALA A 152 -1.71 10.58 -0.89
C ALA A 152 -2.41 11.50 -1.90
N SER A 153 -3.15 10.88 -2.83
CA SER A 153 -4.13 11.55 -3.69
C SER A 153 -5.57 11.37 -3.20
N SER A 154 -5.78 10.62 -2.12
CA SER A 154 -7.08 10.51 -1.48
C SER A 154 -6.88 10.33 0.02
N VAL A 155 -7.59 11.11 0.83
CA VAL A 155 -7.48 11.10 2.29
C VAL A 155 -8.85 10.83 2.88
N GLY A 156 -8.97 9.72 3.61
CA GLY A 156 -10.19 9.34 4.35
C GLY A 156 -10.31 10.05 5.70
N SER A 157 -11.26 9.60 6.52
CA SER A 157 -11.37 10.02 7.93
C SER A 157 -10.24 9.42 8.77
N LEU A 158 -9.04 10.01 8.71
CA LEU A 158 -7.90 9.60 9.53
C LEU A 158 -8.17 9.81 11.02
N THR A 159 -7.61 8.94 11.85
CA THR A 159 -7.59 9.08 13.32
C THR A 159 -6.21 8.76 13.86
N ASP A 160 -5.93 9.23 15.07
CA ASP A 160 -4.70 8.93 15.81
C ASP A 160 -4.45 7.42 15.92
N GLU A 161 -5.49 6.63 16.21
CA GLU A 161 -5.37 5.18 16.33
C GLU A 161 -4.95 4.56 15.00
N PHE A 162 -5.59 4.96 13.90
CA PHE A 162 -5.27 4.43 12.57
C PHE A 162 -3.84 4.75 12.15
N LEU A 163 -3.39 6.01 12.32
CA LEU A 163 -2.02 6.40 12.00
C LEU A 163 -1.00 5.66 12.87
N ARG A 164 -1.31 5.45 14.16
CA ARG A 164 -0.48 4.62 15.05
C ARG A 164 -0.41 3.17 14.56
N SER A 165 -1.49 2.57 14.07
CA SER A 165 -1.48 1.21 13.51
C SER A 165 -0.57 1.11 12.28
N ILE A 166 -0.63 2.09 11.36
CA ILE A 166 0.26 2.13 10.18
C ILE A 166 1.72 2.35 10.58
N TYR A 167 1.97 3.21 11.57
CA TYR A 167 3.31 3.45 12.10
C TYR A 167 3.92 2.17 12.72
N LEU A 168 3.14 1.46 13.55
CA LEU A 168 3.53 0.17 14.12
C LEU A 168 3.81 -0.88 13.04
N ALA A 169 2.92 -1.00 12.05
CA ALA A 169 3.12 -1.90 10.90
C ALA A 169 4.40 -1.57 10.13
N SER A 170 4.69 -0.29 9.93
CA SER A 170 5.92 0.16 9.25
C SER A 170 7.20 -0.16 10.04
N LYS A 171 7.09 -0.39 11.36
CA LYS A 171 8.17 -0.90 12.22
C LYS A 171 8.26 -2.44 12.25
N GLY A 172 7.35 -3.13 11.56
CA GLY A 172 7.27 -4.59 11.52
C GLY A 172 6.34 -5.22 12.56
N ASP A 173 5.43 -4.45 13.19
CA ASP A 173 4.38 -5.05 14.03
C ASP A 173 3.29 -5.70 13.16
N GLY A 174 3.02 -6.98 13.40
CA GLY A 174 2.00 -7.75 12.66
C GLY A 174 0.55 -7.46 13.06
N GLY A 175 0.27 -6.33 13.71
CA GLY A 175 -1.05 -5.90 14.17
C GLY A 175 -1.43 -6.29 15.59
N THR A 176 -0.58 -7.06 16.30
CA THR A 176 -0.88 -7.48 17.67
C THR A 176 -0.73 -6.37 18.69
N THR A 177 0.26 -5.48 18.54
CA THR A 177 0.40 -4.35 19.46
C THR A 177 -0.79 -3.40 19.33
N ASP A 178 -1.21 -3.09 18.09
CA ASP A 178 -2.43 -2.32 17.83
C ASP A 178 -3.67 -2.96 18.44
N PHE A 179 -3.87 -4.27 18.23
CA PHE A 179 -5.01 -5.00 18.77
C PHE A 179 -5.08 -4.89 20.30
N THR A 180 -3.95 -5.08 20.99
CA THR A 180 -3.88 -4.93 22.45
C THR A 180 -4.18 -3.49 22.89
N LEU A 181 -3.63 -2.48 22.19
CA LEU A 181 -3.87 -1.07 22.51
C LEU A 181 -5.36 -0.69 22.39
N ARG A 182 -6.10 -1.31 21.46
CA ARG A 182 -7.53 -1.04 21.26
C ARG A 182 -8.46 -1.83 22.18
N THR A 183 -8.05 -3.01 22.64
CA THR A 183 -8.95 -3.95 23.35
C THR A 183 -8.65 -4.10 24.84
N SER A 184 -7.42 -3.82 25.28
CA SER A 184 -7.07 -3.96 26.70
C SER A 184 -7.72 -2.89 27.55
N LYS A 185 -8.26 -3.31 28.71
CA LYS A 185 -8.83 -2.41 29.72
C LYS A 185 -7.81 -1.92 30.74
N THR A 186 -6.69 -2.64 30.87
CA THR A 186 -5.62 -2.35 31.84
C THR A 186 -4.27 -2.26 31.14
N PHE A 187 -3.38 -1.43 31.66
CA PHE A 187 -2.01 -1.27 31.17
C PHE A 187 -1.04 -1.25 32.36
N SER A 188 0.18 -1.80 32.22
CA SER A 188 0.73 -2.47 31.03
C SER A 188 0.08 -3.81 30.73
N ALA A 189 -0.12 -4.11 29.43
CA ALA A 189 -0.71 -5.36 28.95
C ALA A 189 0.37 -6.25 28.32
N ARG A 190 0.22 -7.57 28.40
CA ARG A 190 1.16 -8.50 27.74
C ARG A 190 0.86 -8.60 26.24
N ASN A 191 1.89 -8.66 25.40
CA ASN A 191 1.71 -8.92 23.98
C ASN A 191 1.23 -10.38 23.77
N PRO A 192 0.12 -10.63 23.05
CA PRO A 192 -0.38 -11.99 22.79
C PRO A 192 0.62 -12.90 22.08
N ASN A 193 1.51 -12.35 21.24
CA ASN A 193 2.51 -13.10 20.50
C ASN A 193 3.88 -13.15 21.22
N ASP A 194 4.08 -12.36 22.28
CA ASP A 194 5.35 -12.26 23.01
C ASP A 194 5.05 -11.94 24.49
N LYS A 195 5.00 -12.98 25.33
CA LYS A 195 4.55 -12.83 26.72
C LYS A 195 5.52 -12.02 27.58
N ASP A 196 6.77 -11.88 27.15
CA ASP A 196 7.81 -11.14 27.86
C ASP A 196 7.79 -9.66 27.47
N GLN A 197 7.13 -9.31 26.35
CA GLN A 197 6.93 -7.94 25.93
C GLN A 197 5.70 -7.31 26.59
N LEU A 198 5.93 -6.25 27.39
CA LEU A 198 4.88 -5.40 27.92
C LEU A 198 4.55 -4.25 26.97
N ILE A 199 3.27 -4.06 26.71
CA ILE A 199 2.70 -2.96 25.93
C ILE A 199 2.16 -1.92 26.91
N HIS A 200 2.66 -0.70 26.80
CA HIS A 200 2.21 0.44 27.59
C HIS A 200 1.16 1.24 26.80
N LYS A 201 0.29 1.98 27.50
CA LYS A 201 -0.77 2.77 26.84
C LYS A 201 -0.22 3.80 25.85
N ASN A 202 0.97 4.32 26.11
CA ASN A 202 1.68 5.29 25.28
C ASN A 202 2.64 4.65 24.26
N THR A 203 2.58 3.32 24.05
CA THR A 203 3.41 2.66 23.05
C THR A 203 3.17 3.27 21.67
N ALA A 204 4.26 3.61 21.00
CA ALA A 204 4.30 4.23 19.69
C ALA A 204 3.76 5.67 19.60
N GLU A 205 3.45 6.36 20.71
CA GLU A 205 2.95 7.75 20.70
C GLU A 205 3.87 8.74 19.96
N GLU A 206 5.15 8.40 19.79
CA GLU A 206 6.07 9.21 18.98
C GLU A 206 5.67 9.32 17.50
N TRP A 207 4.69 8.53 17.02
CA TRP A 207 4.14 8.64 15.67
C TRP A 207 3.65 10.07 15.36
N LYS A 208 3.14 10.80 16.37
CA LYS A 208 2.55 12.15 16.23
C LYS A 208 3.51 13.17 15.61
N ASP A 209 4.79 13.05 15.95
CA ASP A 209 5.83 13.96 15.44
C ASP A 209 6.58 13.39 14.23
N ARG A 210 6.22 12.18 13.81
CA ARG A 210 7.02 11.36 12.89
C ARG A 210 6.25 10.85 11.67
N PHE A 211 4.94 11.03 11.65
CA PHE A 211 4.10 10.67 10.51
C PHE A 211 3.61 11.95 9.82
N ARG A 212 3.94 12.12 8.54
CA ARG A 212 3.47 13.22 7.70
C ARG A 212 2.65 12.68 6.55
N VAL A 213 1.52 13.33 6.27
CA VAL A 213 0.66 13.02 5.12
C VAL A 213 0.71 14.20 4.17
N TYR A 214 1.24 13.96 2.97
CA TYR A 214 1.30 14.96 1.92
C TYR A 214 0.07 14.85 1.04
N PHE A 215 -0.69 15.94 0.97
CA PHE A 215 -1.88 16.09 0.13
C PHE A 215 -1.88 17.52 -0.45
N PRO A 216 -2.24 17.72 -1.74
CA PRO A 216 -2.15 19.05 -2.34
C PRO A 216 -3.12 20.03 -1.68
N SER A 217 -2.63 21.22 -1.37
CA SER A 217 -3.45 22.34 -0.92
C SER A 217 -4.35 22.85 -2.05
N GLN A 218 -5.37 23.62 -1.69
CA GLN A 218 -6.22 24.31 -2.67
C GLN A 218 -5.37 25.20 -3.60
N THR A 219 -4.41 25.95 -3.05
CA THR A 219 -3.48 26.78 -3.82
C THR A 219 -2.65 25.94 -4.80
N THR A 220 -2.16 24.77 -4.39
CA THR A 220 -1.44 23.86 -5.28
C THR A 220 -2.31 23.38 -6.44
N ILE A 221 -3.60 23.10 -6.19
CA ILE A 221 -4.56 22.72 -7.23
C ILE A 221 -4.81 23.88 -8.20
N GLU A 222 -5.09 25.07 -7.68
CA GLU A 222 -5.35 26.29 -8.47
C GLU A 222 -4.16 26.67 -9.34
N GLN A 223 -2.93 26.46 -8.86
CA GLN A 223 -1.69 26.74 -9.60
C GLN A 223 -1.26 25.59 -10.53
N SER A 224 -1.96 24.46 -10.52
CA SER A 224 -1.66 23.35 -11.42
C SER A 224 -2.09 23.65 -12.85
N ARG A 225 -1.47 22.99 -13.83
CA ARG A 225 -1.74 23.16 -15.25
C ARG A 225 -3.20 22.89 -15.62
N GLY A 226 -3.82 21.92 -14.95
CA GLY A 226 -5.19 21.52 -15.20
C GLY A 226 -6.21 22.18 -14.29
N GLY A 227 -5.76 22.95 -13.29
CA GLY A 227 -6.62 23.60 -12.30
C GLY A 227 -7.54 22.62 -11.54
N PRO A 228 -8.59 23.16 -10.89
CA PRO A 228 -9.61 22.36 -10.19
C PRO A 228 -10.30 21.31 -11.08
N ASP A 229 -10.47 21.57 -12.38
CA ASP A 229 -11.12 20.66 -13.32
C ASP A 229 -10.34 19.34 -13.51
N CYS A 230 -9.03 19.36 -13.23
CA CYS A 230 -8.15 18.19 -13.23
C CYS A 230 -7.83 17.69 -11.82
N ALA A 231 -8.69 17.96 -10.83
CA ALA A 231 -8.53 17.44 -9.45
C ALA A 231 -9.60 16.39 -9.09
N GLY A 232 -10.43 15.93 -10.03
CA GLY A 232 -11.54 15.01 -9.75
C GLY A 232 -11.14 13.63 -9.20
N THR A 233 -9.88 13.24 -9.36
CA THR A 233 -9.31 12.00 -8.77
C THR A 233 -8.55 12.27 -7.47
N ILE A 234 -8.54 13.52 -7.00
CA ILE A 234 -7.89 13.96 -5.77
C ILE A 234 -8.96 14.22 -4.72
N CYS A 235 -9.14 13.26 -3.80
CA CYS A 235 -10.35 13.19 -2.98
C CYS A 235 -10.06 13.45 -1.51
N PHE A 236 -10.64 14.53 -0.95
CA PHE A 236 -10.64 14.75 0.49
C PHE A 236 -11.91 15.52 0.89
N GLN A 237 -12.72 14.94 1.78
CA GLN A 237 -14.00 15.54 2.18
C GLN A 237 -13.80 16.51 3.36
N SER A 238 -14.39 17.72 3.27
CA SER A 238 -14.33 18.74 4.33
C SER A 238 -14.81 18.19 5.67
N LYS A 239 -15.89 17.40 5.70
CA LYS A 239 -16.42 16.77 6.92
C LYS A 239 -15.39 15.92 7.68
N TRP A 240 -14.43 15.32 6.97
CA TRP A 240 -13.36 14.55 7.59
C TRP A 240 -12.31 15.48 8.16
N TYR A 241 -11.86 16.47 7.39
CA TYR A 241 -10.91 17.49 7.86
C TYR A 241 -11.44 18.23 9.08
N GLU A 242 -12.71 18.63 9.08
CA GLU A 242 -13.40 19.37 10.15
C GLU A 242 -13.70 18.49 11.37
N GLY A 243 -13.65 17.17 11.23
CA GLY A 243 -13.87 16.22 12.33
C GLY A 243 -12.93 16.46 13.52
N PRO A 244 -13.41 16.34 14.77
CA PRO A 244 -12.60 16.62 15.96
C PRO A 244 -11.46 15.61 16.15
N LYS A 245 -11.58 14.40 15.58
CA LYS A 245 -10.57 13.34 15.66
C LYS A 245 -9.53 13.38 14.54
N PHE A 246 -9.72 14.23 13.53
CA PHE A 246 -8.82 14.26 12.39
C PHE A 246 -7.48 14.90 12.79
N PRO A 247 -6.34 14.20 12.60
CA PRO A 247 -5.03 14.65 13.06
C PRO A 247 -4.45 15.70 12.11
N ARG A 248 -5.04 16.90 12.04
CA ARG A 248 -4.67 17.96 11.08
C ARG A 248 -3.17 18.30 11.08
N HIS A 249 -2.50 18.16 12.23
CA HIS A 249 -1.08 18.44 12.41
C HIS A 249 -0.16 17.59 11.51
N VAL A 250 -0.62 16.44 10.98
CA VAL A 250 0.18 15.58 10.11
C VAL A 250 0.20 16.07 8.65
N LEU A 251 -0.75 16.92 8.25
CA LEU A 251 -0.89 17.33 6.86
C LEU A 251 0.25 18.24 6.42
N ARG A 252 0.75 18.00 5.21
CA ARG A 252 1.73 18.82 4.50
C ARG A 252 1.24 19.05 3.07
N ASP A 253 1.52 20.22 2.52
CA ASP A 253 1.19 20.51 1.12
C ASP A 253 2.04 19.64 0.19
N CYS A 254 1.40 18.95 -0.75
CA CYS A 254 2.06 18.06 -1.70
C CYS A 254 2.24 18.76 -3.05
N LYS A 255 3.49 19.11 -3.38
CA LYS A 255 3.83 19.76 -4.65
C LYS A 255 4.71 18.83 -5.49
N SER A 256 4.29 18.55 -6.72
CA SER A 256 5.14 17.84 -7.67
C SER A 256 6.40 18.65 -7.96
N ARG A 257 7.54 17.95 -8.11
CA ARG A 257 8.76 18.57 -8.66
C ARG A 257 8.64 18.83 -10.17
N ARG A 258 7.63 18.26 -10.84
CA ARG A 258 7.30 18.53 -12.24
C ARG A 258 6.35 19.73 -12.29
N PRO A 259 6.78 20.88 -12.81
CA PRO A 259 6.01 22.11 -12.71
C PRO A 259 4.59 21.98 -13.26
N GLY A 260 3.62 22.32 -12.41
CA GLY A 260 2.19 22.34 -12.74
C GLY A 260 1.50 20.97 -12.77
N LEU A 261 2.16 19.87 -12.41
CA LEU A 261 1.51 18.55 -12.33
C LEU A 261 0.95 18.29 -10.94
N LEU A 262 -0.22 17.66 -10.91
CA LEU A 262 -0.76 17.04 -9.70
C LEU A 262 -0.30 15.58 -9.59
N MET A 263 -0.31 15.03 -8.37
CA MET A 263 0.17 13.68 -8.07
C MET A 263 -0.99 12.74 -7.79
N HIS A 264 -1.14 11.66 -8.56
CA HIS A 264 -2.13 10.60 -8.30
C HIS A 264 -1.49 9.29 -7.80
N ASN A 265 -0.20 9.32 -7.46
CA ASN A 265 0.46 8.23 -6.77
C ASN A 265 0.12 8.16 -5.27
N LYS A 266 0.47 7.03 -4.66
CA LYS A 266 0.35 6.77 -3.22
C LYS A 266 1.65 6.10 -2.79
N VAL A 267 2.44 6.79 -1.97
CA VAL A 267 3.80 6.34 -1.66
C VAL A 267 4.09 6.62 -0.19
N ALA A 268 4.51 5.59 0.54
CA ALA A 268 5.03 5.72 1.89
C ALA A 268 6.55 5.50 1.85
N LEU A 269 7.30 6.48 2.33
CA LEU A 269 8.76 6.43 2.38
C LEU A 269 9.26 6.79 3.79
N PRO A 270 10.45 6.31 4.20
CA PRO A 270 11.20 7.07 5.19
C PRO A 270 11.45 8.48 4.63
N PRO A 271 11.49 9.54 5.44
CA PRO A 271 11.80 10.87 4.93
C PRO A 271 13.08 10.78 4.12
N SER A 272 13.10 11.48 2.99
CA SER A 272 14.37 11.81 2.37
C SER A 272 15.25 12.38 3.47
N ALA A 273 16.43 11.81 3.69
CA ALA A 273 17.49 12.58 4.30
C ALA A 273 17.49 13.91 3.55
N GLU A 274 17.19 15.01 4.26
CA GLU A 274 17.50 16.31 3.72
C GLU A 274 18.94 16.18 3.24
N VAL A 275 19.15 16.39 1.95
CA VAL A 275 20.49 16.60 1.44
C VAL A 275 20.94 17.82 2.22
N ILE A 276 21.76 17.58 3.24
CA ILE A 276 22.47 18.63 3.96
C ILE A 276 23.29 19.31 2.87
N SER A 277 22.79 20.43 2.37
CA SER A 277 23.53 21.38 1.56
C SER A 277 24.47 22.15 2.46
#